data_AF-A0A3A6FZI8-F1
#
_entry.id   AF-A0A3A6FZI8-F1
#
_cell.length_a   1.000
_cell.length_b   1.000
_cell.length_c   1.000
_cell.angle_alpha   90.00
_cell.angle_beta   90.00
_cell.angle_gamma   90.00
#
_symmetry.space_group_name_H-M   'P 1'
#
loop_
_entity.id
_entity.type
_entity.pdbx_description
1 polymer ?
#
loop_
_entity_poly.entity_id
_entity_poly.type
_entity_poly.pdbx_seq_one_letter_code
_entity_poly.pdbx_strand_id
1 'polypeptide(L)' 'MVNELGLDLSSAVNIFLKQVVLQGGLPFQVKYPQYKPEVLAAMEEAEALSKNPNTKKYSSFSEALEDMDI' A
#
# COMPACT_ATOMS: atom_id res chain seq x y z
N MET A 1 0.83 -6.96 -13.56
CA MET A 1 -0.30 -6.63 -12.68
C MET A 1 -1.27 -7.80 -12.47
N VAL A 2 -2.11 -8.22 -13.42
CA VAL A 2 -2.98 -9.41 -13.23
C VAL A 2 -2.22 -10.72 -13.49
N ASN A 3 -1.40 -10.75 -14.55
CA ASN A 3 -0.54 -11.90 -14.87
C ASN A 3 0.54 -12.18 -13.81
N GLU A 4 0.94 -11.17 -13.03
CA GLU A 4 1.90 -11.34 -11.91
C GLU A 4 1.29 -12.13 -10.74
N LEU A 5 -0.04 -12.17 -10.66
CA LEU A 5 -0.79 -12.97 -9.70
C LEU A 5 -1.16 -14.35 -10.26
N GLY A 6 -0.65 -14.72 -11.44
CA GLY A 6 -0.99 -15.97 -12.14
C GLY A 6 -2.43 -16.00 -12.68
N LEU A 7 -3.09 -14.84 -12.77
CA LEU A 7 -4.45 -14.70 -13.28
C LEU A 7 -4.42 -14.07 -14.66
N ASP A 8 -5.29 -14.53 -15.55
CA ASP A 8 -5.61 -13.79 -16.76
C ASP A 8 -6.68 -12.74 -16.47
N LEU A 9 -6.82 -11.77 -17.38
CA LEU A 9 -7.79 -10.69 -17.22
C LEU A 9 -9.23 -11.23 -17.09
N SER A 10 -9.57 -12.26 -17.86
CA SER A 10 -10.90 -12.87 -17.84
C SER A 10 -11.25 -13.46 -16.47
N SER A 11 -10.30 -14.18 -15.84
CA SER A 11 -10.50 -14.72 -14.50
C SER A 11 -10.64 -13.61 -13.45
N ALA A 12 -9.82 -12.56 -13.54
CA ALA A 12 -9.89 -11.43 -12.62
C ALA A 12 -11.23 -10.68 -12.72
N VAL A 13 -11.73 -10.44 -13.94
CA VAL A 13 -13.04 -9.83 -14.17
C VAL A 13 -14.17 -10.71 -13.62
N ASN A 14 -14.10 -12.03 -13.84
CA ASN A 14 -15.10 -12.96 -13.33
C ASN A 14 -15.14 -12.98 -11.79
N ILE A 15 -13.97 -13.01 -11.14
CA ILE A 15 -13.87 -12.93 -9.67
C ILE A 15 -14.47 -11.60 -9.19
N PHE A 16 -14.11 -10.48 -9.81
CA PHE A 16 -14.64 -9.16 -9.46
C PHE A 16 -16.17 -9.12 -9.51
N LEU A 17 -16.79 -9.56 -10.60
CA LEU A 17 -18.25 -9.54 -10.76
C LEU A 17 -18.96 -10.44 -9.75
N LYS A 18 -18.40 -11.62 -9.44
CA LYS A 18 -18.93 -12.49 -8.39
C LYS A 18 -18.92 -11.79 -7.03
N GLN A 19 -17.85 -11.06 -6.72
CA GLN A 19 -17.77 -10.29 -5.48
C GLN A 19 -18.78 -9.14 -5.46
N VAL A 20 -19.03 -8.48 -6.60
CA VAL A 20 -20.06 -7.43 -6.70
C VAL A 20 -21.44 -7.97 -6.33
N VAL A 21 -21.81 -9.13 -6.89
CA VAL A 21 -23.10 -9.76 -6.61
C VAL A 21 -23.17 -10.22 -5.16
N LEU A 22 -22.12 -10.86 -4.64
CA LEU A 22 -22.10 -11.40 -3.27
C LEU A 22 -22.23 -10.29 -2.21
N GLN A 23 -21.60 -9.14 -2.45
CA GLN A 23 -21.62 -8.01 -1.50
C GLN A 23 -22.77 -7.02 -1.76
N GLY A 24 -23.54 -7.19 -2.85
CA GLY A 24 -24.60 -6.25 -3.23
C GLY A 24 -24.09 -4.85 -3.58
N GLY A 25 -22.85 -4.74 -4.06
CA GLY A 25 -22.14 -3.47 -4.25
C GLY A 25 -20.69 -3.68 -4.67
N LEU A 26 -19.90 -2.61 -4.81
CA LEU A 26 -18.50 -2.75 -5.19
C LEU A 26 -17.70 -3.51 -4.11
N PRO A 27 -16.79 -4.42 -4.49
CA PRO A 27 -16.04 -5.27 -3.57
C PRO A 27 -14.87 -4.54 -2.90
N PHE A 28 -15.00 -3.22 -2.78
CA PHE A 28 -14.10 -2.31 -2.12
C PHE A 28 -14.89 -1.05 -1.74
N GLN A 29 -14.45 -0.38 -0.68
CA GLN A 29 -15.03 0.89 -0.29
C GLN A 29 -14.68 1.97 -1.33
N VAL A 30 -15.70 2.55 -1.95
CA VAL A 30 -15.53 3.76 -2.77
C VAL A 30 -15.42 4.94 -1.83
N LYS A 31 -14.18 5.31 -1.50
CA LYS A 31 -13.88 6.47 -0.68
C LYS A 31 -12.72 7.24 -1.27
N TYR A 32 -12.83 8.57 -1.26
CA TYR A 32 -11.63 9.38 -1.33
C TYR A 32 -10.80 9.10 -0.07
N PRO A 33 -9.47 8.90 -0.20
CA PRO A 33 -8.63 8.72 0.96
C PRO A 33 -8.77 9.94 1.88
N GLN A 34 -9.40 9.74 3.04
CA GLN A 34 -9.44 10.74 4.10
C GLN A 34 -8.46 10.29 5.17
N TYR A 35 -7.23 10.79 5.06
CA TYR A 35 -6.21 10.56 6.05
C TYR A 35 -6.36 11.57 7.18
N LYS A 36 -6.05 11.14 8.41
CA LYS A 36 -5.91 12.08 9.53
C LYS A 36 -4.76 13.06 9.21
N PRO A 37 -4.82 14.31 9.70
CA PRO A 37 -3.74 15.28 9.50
C PRO A 37 -2.35 14.75 9.90
N GLU A 38 -2.28 13.96 10.98
CA GLU A 38 -1.05 13.29 11.45
C GLU A 38 -0.45 12.35 10.40
N VAL A 39 -1.30 11.60 9.68
CA VAL A 39 -0.84 10.65 8.66
C VAL A 39 -0.35 11.41 7.42
N LEU A 40 -1.03 12.49 7.05
CA LEU A 40 -0.58 13.35 5.93
C LEU A 40 0.79 13.97 6.23
N ALA A 41 0.97 14.50 7.44
CA ALA A 41 2.25 15.07 7.87
C ALA A 41 3.36 14.02 7.88
N ALA A 42 3.09 12.81 8.37
CA ALA A 42 4.06 11.71 8.35
C ALA A 42 4.44 11.29 6.91
N MET A 43 3.49 11.32 5.97
CA MET A 43 3.77 11.05 4.55
C MET A 43 4.66 12.12 3.92
N GLU A 44 4.39 13.41 4.20
CA GLU A 44 5.23 14.52 3.74
C GLU A 44 6.64 14.46 4.33
N GLU A 45 6.76 14.16 5.63
CA GLU A 45 8.04 13.97 6.30
C GLU A 45 8.82 12.81 5.66
N ALA A 46 8.17 11.66 5.45
CA ALA A 46 8.80 10.51 4.80
C ALA A 46 9.28 10.84 3.38
N GLU A 47 8.52 11.62 2.61
CA GLU A 47 8.95 12.06 1.28
C GLU A 47 10.17 12.99 1.35
N ALA A 48 10.19 13.95 2.29
CA ALA A 48 11.32 14.84 2.51
C ALA A 48 12.59 14.06 2.93
N LEU A 49 12.44 13.10 3.85
CA LEU A 49 13.50 12.24 4.33
C LEU A 49 14.07 11.34 3.22
N SER A 50 13.21 10.86 2.32
CA SER A 50 13.63 10.01 1.19
C SER A 50 14.58 10.74 0.23
N LYS A 51 14.31 12.03 -0.03
CA LYS A 51 15.06 12.90 -0.94
C LYS A 51 16.32 13.47 -0.30
N ASN A 52 16.37 13.56 1.03
CA ASN A 52 17.54 14.03 1.75
C ASN A 52 18.66 12.96 1.78
N PRO A 53 19.84 13.24 1.20
CA PRO A 53 20.97 12.29 1.19
C PRO A 53 21.56 12.04 2.58
N ASN A 54 21.36 12.95 3.52
CA ASN A 54 21.92 12.87 4.88
C ASN A 54 21.00 12.15 5.87
N THR A 55 19.83 11.69 5.43
CA THR A 55 18.95 10.87 6.27
C THR A 55 19.54 9.47 6.41
N LYS A 56 19.47 8.92 7.63
CA LYS A 56 19.84 7.53 7.91
C LYS A 56 19.03 6.58 7.03
N LYS A 57 19.72 5.74 6.26
CA LYS A 57 19.14 4.73 5.39
C LYS A 57 19.74 3.40 5.78
N TYR A 58 18.90 2.38 5.82
CA TYR A 58 19.32 1.02 6.09
C TYR A 58 19.53 0.29 4.77
N SER A 59 20.62 -0.47 4.69
CA SER A 59 20.96 -1.29 3.53
C SER A 59 20.22 -2.64 3.53
N SER A 60 19.72 -3.06 4.69
CA SER A 60 18.99 -4.30 4.88
C SER A 60 17.92 -4.18 5.96
N PHE A 61 16.95 -5.10 5.94
CA PHE A 61 15.93 -5.17 6.97
C PHE A 61 16.50 -5.52 8.35
N SER A 62 17.54 -6.38 8.40
CA SER A 62 18.21 -6.75 9.65
C SER A 62 18.87 -5.54 10.33
N GLU A 63 19.54 -4.68 9.55
CA GLU A 63 20.18 -3.45 10.05
C GLU A 63 19.14 -2.48 10.63
N ALA A 64 17.96 -2.38 10.01
CA ALA A 64 16.87 -1.57 10.54
C ALA A 64 16.32 -2.12 11.85
N LEU A 65 16.26 -3.45 12.00
CA LEU A 65 15.78 -4.14 13.20
C LEU A 65 16.75 -4.02 14.36
N GLU A 66 18.06 -4.06 14.12
CA GLU A 66 19.08 -3.86 15.17
C GLU A 66 19.04 -2.45 15.78
N ASP A 67 18.62 -1.46 15.00
CA ASP A 67 18.55 -0.07 15.46
C ASP A 67 17.25 0.27 16.19
N MET A 68 16.20 -0.50 15.97
CA MET A 68 14.95 -0.38 16.70
C MET A 68 15.05 -1.31 17.91
N ASP A 69 14.89 -0.80 19.13
CA ASP A 69 14.92 -1.61 20.37
C ASP A 69 13.72 -2.59 20.47
N ILE A 70 13.59 -3.53 19.53
CA ILE A 70 12.51 -4.52 19.40
C ILE A 70 13.04 -5.96 19.46
#